data_AF-E3DS49-F1
#
_entry.id   AF-E3DS49-F1
#
_cell.length_a   1.000
_cell.length_b   1.000
_cell.length_c   1.000
_cell.angle_alpha   90.00
_cell.angle_beta   90.00
_cell.angle_gamma   90.00
#
_symmetry.space_group_name_H-M   'P 1'
#
loop_
_entity.id
_entity.type
_entity.pdbx_description
1 polymer ?
#
loop_
_entity_poly.entity_id
_entity_poly.type
_entity_poly.pdbx_seq_one_letter_code
_entity_poly.pdbx_strand_id
1 'polypeptide(L)'
;MRRKVKYLLVMILFFSSIFSQPIFADQIELQAGNNLRGEVQNNTLQLKTNYAQLNIQSRYLTKIKNENGIFKFKAAANNKFSGQLMTEISFSSGGANKKIAATEIASINFSKTDAFSNNKELKLSLKNGDFFFANPVEKSISLNTSLGSSVNLNYNNIKSIEYLAGEDLYLINRVKGSAIKSNLKNKKIIVWPAAAEIIEIDFNQLQQITFK
;
A
#
# COMPACT_ATOMS: atom_id res chain seq x y z
N MET A 1 -46.16 -19.99 37.80
CA MET A 1 -45.08 -20.59 36.98
C MET A 1 -44.81 -19.87 35.64
N ARG A 2 -45.84 -19.48 34.87
CA ARG A 2 -45.69 -18.83 33.54
C ARG A 2 -44.94 -17.47 33.49
N ARG A 3 -44.98 -16.65 34.55
CA ARG A 3 -44.26 -15.35 34.58
C ARG A 3 -42.74 -15.51 34.65
N LYS A 4 -42.22 -16.46 35.45
CA LYS A 4 -40.77 -16.69 35.60
C LYS A 4 -40.11 -17.16 34.29
N VAL A 5 -40.82 -17.95 33.49
CA VAL A 5 -40.36 -18.41 32.17
C VAL A 5 -40.24 -17.27 31.17
N LYS A 6 -41.14 -16.27 31.20
CA LYS A 6 -41.07 -15.10 30.33
C LYS A 6 -39.85 -14.22 30.63
N TYR A 7 -39.53 -14.00 31.90
CA TYR A 7 -38.33 -13.23 32.28
C TYR A 7 -37.03 -13.96 31.93
N LEU A 8 -37.00 -15.29 32.05
CA LEU A 8 -35.87 -16.11 31.65
C LEU A 8 -35.62 -16.02 30.13
N LEU A 9 -36.69 -16.09 29.32
CA LEU A 9 -36.62 -16.04 27.86
C LEU A 9 -36.19 -14.65 27.36
N VAL A 10 -36.68 -13.58 28.01
CA VAL A 10 -36.23 -12.20 27.74
C VAL A 10 -34.76 -12.02 28.15
N MET A 11 -34.32 -12.57 29.29
CA MET A 11 -32.91 -12.54 29.69
C MET A 11 -32.00 -13.29 28.72
N ILE A 12 -32.39 -14.48 28.25
CA ILE A 12 -31.61 -15.26 27.26
C ILE A 12 -31.50 -14.50 25.94
N LEU A 13 -32.59 -13.90 25.45
CA LEU A 13 -32.58 -13.08 24.24
C LEU A 13 -31.69 -11.84 24.42
N PHE A 14 -31.78 -11.16 25.57
CA PHE A 14 -30.95 -10.00 25.89
C PHE A 14 -29.46 -10.37 25.98
N PHE A 15 -29.11 -11.48 26.63
CA PHE A 15 -27.74 -12.01 26.65
C PHE A 15 -27.25 -12.36 25.23
N SER A 16 -28.07 -13.04 24.41
CA SER A 16 -27.66 -13.40 23.04
C SER A 16 -27.35 -12.20 22.15
N SER A 17 -28.02 -11.05 22.38
CA SER A 17 -27.73 -9.80 21.66
C SER A 17 -26.51 -9.02 22.15
N ILE A 18 -26.09 -9.21 23.41
CA ILE A 18 -24.92 -8.50 23.97
C ILE A 18 -23.60 -9.23 23.64
N PHE A 19 -23.65 -10.56 23.45
CA PHE A 19 -22.47 -11.39 23.21
C PHE A 19 -22.21 -11.72 21.74
N SER A 20 -23.02 -11.24 20.79
CA SER A 20 -22.69 -11.35 19.37
C SER A 20 -21.62 -10.33 18.99
N GLN A 21 -20.36 -10.60 19.35
CA GLN A 21 -19.24 -9.85 18.80
C GLN A 21 -19.29 -9.95 17.26
N PRO A 22 -19.14 -8.84 16.53
CA PRO A 22 -19.07 -8.90 15.08
C PRO A 22 -17.91 -9.82 14.67
N ILE A 23 -18.23 -10.93 14.00
CA ILE A 23 -17.22 -11.84 13.45
C ILE A 23 -16.64 -11.16 12.21
N PHE A 24 -15.58 -10.37 12.44
CA PHE A 24 -14.73 -9.86 11.38
C PHE A 24 -14.06 -11.03 10.69
N ALA A 25 -14.36 -11.21 9.41
CA ALA A 25 -13.76 -12.24 8.58
C ALA A 25 -13.50 -11.64 7.20
N ASP A 26 -12.30 -11.88 6.70
CA ASP A 26 -11.88 -11.53 5.36
C ASP A 26 -12.71 -12.30 4.33
N GLN A 27 -12.80 -11.72 3.14
CA GLN A 27 -13.55 -12.30 2.03
C GLN A 27 -12.62 -12.47 0.83
N ILE A 28 -12.54 -13.68 0.31
CA ILE A 28 -11.82 -13.99 -0.93
C ILE A 28 -12.83 -14.39 -1.99
N GLU A 29 -12.85 -13.65 -3.09
CA GLU A 29 -13.56 -14.00 -4.31
C GLU A 29 -12.58 -14.69 -5.24
N LEU A 30 -12.94 -15.89 -5.68
CA LEU A 30 -12.15 -16.65 -6.67
C LEU A 30 -12.57 -16.29 -8.09
N GLN A 31 -11.65 -16.46 -9.05
CA GLN A 31 -11.92 -16.28 -10.49
C GLN A 31 -13.08 -17.17 -10.97
N ALA A 32 -13.30 -18.32 -10.34
CA ALA A 32 -14.42 -19.21 -10.62
C ALA A 32 -15.78 -18.71 -10.08
N GLY A 33 -15.83 -17.55 -9.40
CA GLY A 33 -17.05 -16.95 -8.84
C GLY A 33 -17.38 -17.36 -7.40
N ASN A 34 -16.60 -18.28 -6.81
CA ASN A 34 -16.79 -18.72 -5.43
C ASN A 34 -16.34 -17.65 -4.43
N ASN A 35 -17.15 -17.42 -3.40
CA ASN A 35 -16.83 -16.52 -2.30
C ASN A 35 -16.51 -17.30 -1.03
N LEU A 36 -15.37 -16.98 -0.43
CA LEU A 36 -14.85 -17.63 0.76
C LEU A 36 -14.82 -16.62 1.89
N ARG A 37 -15.24 -17.03 3.09
CA ARG A 37 -15.20 -16.21 4.31
C ARG A 37 -14.29 -16.87 5.35
N GLY A 38 -13.38 -16.11 5.94
CA GLY A 38 -12.32 -16.65 6.79
C GLY A 38 -11.28 -15.59 7.16
N GLU A 39 -10.03 -16.00 7.35
CA GLU A 39 -8.95 -15.08 7.73
C GLU A 39 -7.70 -15.36 6.89
N VAL A 40 -7.13 -14.30 6.30
CA VAL A 40 -5.84 -14.35 5.62
C VAL A 40 -4.73 -14.42 6.66
N GLN A 41 -3.96 -15.50 6.64
CA GLN A 41 -2.92 -15.79 7.63
C GLN A 41 -1.54 -15.22 7.24
N ASN A 42 -1.39 -14.73 6.00
CA ASN A 42 -0.14 -14.14 5.54
C ASN A 42 0.15 -12.84 6.30
N ASN A 43 1.27 -12.77 7.03
CA ASN A 43 1.74 -11.52 7.63
C ASN A 43 2.18 -10.51 6.56
N THR A 44 2.81 -11.01 5.49
CA THR A 44 3.29 -10.22 4.36
C THR A 44 2.90 -10.87 3.04
N LEU A 45 2.75 -10.04 2.01
CA LEU A 45 2.45 -10.43 0.64
C LEU A 45 3.47 -9.80 -0.29
N GLN A 46 4.07 -10.63 -1.15
CA GLN A 46 5.08 -10.19 -2.10
C GLN A 46 4.43 -9.78 -3.41
N LEU A 47 4.71 -8.54 -3.83
CA LEU A 47 4.21 -7.95 -5.06
C LEU A 47 5.39 -7.51 -5.92
N LYS A 48 5.53 -8.10 -7.11
CA LYS A 48 6.53 -7.67 -8.10
C LYS A 48 5.93 -6.56 -8.97
N THR A 49 6.41 -5.34 -8.79
CA THR A 49 6.03 -4.19 -9.62
C THR A 49 7.06 -3.95 -10.72
N ASN A 50 6.83 -2.95 -11.57
CA ASN A 50 7.80 -2.51 -12.57
C ASN A 50 8.93 -1.64 -11.98
N TYR A 51 8.87 -1.26 -10.70
CA TYR A 51 9.86 -0.43 -10.03
C TYR A 51 10.59 -1.14 -8.89
N ALA A 52 9.98 -2.14 -8.25
CA ALA A 52 10.58 -2.90 -7.15
C ALA A 52 9.85 -4.22 -6.89
N GLN A 53 10.46 -5.08 -6.08
CA GLN A 53 9.76 -6.18 -5.42
C GLN A 53 9.38 -5.74 -4.00
N LEU A 54 8.08 -5.70 -3.70
CA LEU A 54 7.54 -5.19 -2.45
C LEU A 54 7.15 -6.34 -1.55
N ASN A 55 7.59 -6.32 -0.29
CA ASN A 55 7.01 -7.12 0.78
C ASN A 55 6.02 -6.22 1.54
N ILE A 56 4.72 -6.37 1.26
CA ILE A 56 3.66 -5.52 1.82
C ILE A 56 3.04 -6.22 3.02
N GLN A 57 2.92 -5.53 4.16
CA GLN A 57 2.34 -6.12 5.37
C GLN A 57 0.81 -6.17 5.27
N SER A 58 0.22 -7.36 5.41
CA SER A 58 -1.21 -7.59 5.18
C SER A 58 -2.10 -6.83 6.16
N ARG A 59 -1.64 -6.60 7.39
CA ARG A 59 -2.35 -5.81 8.42
C ARG A 59 -2.75 -4.40 7.95
N TYR A 60 -2.06 -3.84 6.97
CA TYR A 60 -2.36 -2.51 6.43
C TYR A 60 -3.22 -2.56 5.17
N LEU A 61 -3.52 -3.74 4.64
CA LEU A 61 -4.31 -3.90 3.44
C LEU A 61 -5.81 -3.80 3.74
N THR A 62 -6.51 -3.14 2.83
CA THR A 62 -7.97 -3.03 2.81
C THR A 62 -8.55 -3.93 1.72
N LYS A 63 -7.88 -3.98 0.56
CA LYS A 63 -8.36 -4.72 -0.60
C LYS A 63 -7.21 -5.12 -1.51
N ILE A 64 -7.33 -6.29 -2.11
CA ILE A 64 -6.55 -6.74 -3.27
C ILE A 64 -7.55 -7.06 -4.38
N LYS A 65 -7.25 -6.67 -5.61
CA LYS A 65 -8.08 -7.02 -6.77
C LYS A 65 -7.20 -7.38 -7.96
N ASN A 66 -7.50 -8.48 -8.61
CA ASN A 66 -6.89 -8.87 -9.87
C ASN A 66 -7.62 -8.16 -11.03
N GLU A 67 -6.88 -7.41 -11.83
CA GLU A 67 -7.36 -6.75 -13.05
C GLU A 67 -6.49 -7.26 -14.21
N ASN A 68 -6.97 -8.31 -14.89
CA ASN A 68 -6.31 -8.92 -16.05
C ASN A 68 -4.85 -9.39 -15.76
N GLY A 69 -4.63 -10.03 -14.63
CA GLY A 69 -3.32 -10.55 -14.20
C GLY A 69 -2.48 -9.54 -13.41
N ILE A 70 -2.89 -8.27 -13.37
CA ILE A 70 -2.24 -7.24 -12.54
C ILE A 70 -3.04 -7.07 -11.25
N PHE A 71 -2.41 -7.33 -10.12
CA PHE A 71 -3.02 -7.14 -8.82
C PHE A 71 -2.87 -5.70 -8.36
N LYS A 72 -3.99 -5.09 -7.96
CA LYS A 72 -4.05 -3.78 -7.33
C LYS A 72 -4.30 -3.92 -5.84
N PHE A 73 -3.30 -3.56 -5.07
CA PHE A 73 -3.30 -3.55 -3.62
C PHE A 73 -3.73 -2.17 -3.15
N LYS A 74 -4.73 -2.10 -2.29
CA LYS A 74 -5.13 -0.90 -1.56
C LYS A 74 -4.81 -1.10 -0.09
N ALA A 75 -3.98 -0.23 0.47
CA ALA A 75 -3.69 -0.18 1.88
C ALA A 75 -4.35 1.05 2.54
N ALA A 76 -4.20 1.19 3.86
CA ALA A 76 -4.70 2.32 4.62
C ALA A 76 -4.28 3.68 4.00
N ALA A 77 -4.94 4.77 4.41
CA ALA A 77 -4.67 6.11 3.89
C ALA A 77 -4.58 6.20 2.34
N ASN A 78 -5.33 5.33 1.63
CA ASN A 78 -5.38 5.25 0.17
C ASN A 78 -4.03 4.96 -0.52
N ASN A 79 -3.10 4.27 0.16
CA ASN A 79 -1.89 3.78 -0.49
C ASN A 79 -2.27 2.69 -1.51
N LYS A 80 -1.65 2.73 -2.68
CA LYS A 80 -1.94 1.89 -3.84
C LYS A 80 -0.64 1.37 -4.43
N PHE A 81 -0.60 0.06 -4.64
CA PHE A 81 0.50 -0.64 -5.30
C PHE A 81 -0.08 -1.54 -6.38
N SER A 82 0.61 -1.68 -7.50
CA SER A 82 0.17 -2.55 -8.60
C SER A 82 1.30 -3.39 -9.17
N GLY A 83 1.02 -4.67 -9.39
CA GLY A 83 2.03 -5.61 -9.87
C GLY A 83 1.54 -7.05 -9.91
N GLN A 84 2.49 -7.97 -10.07
CA GLN A 84 2.23 -9.40 -10.04
C GLN A 84 2.31 -9.92 -8.60
N LEU A 85 1.25 -10.56 -8.11
CA LEU A 85 1.26 -11.23 -6.81
C LEU A 85 2.10 -12.50 -6.91
N MET A 86 3.16 -12.57 -6.09
CA MET A 86 4.11 -13.69 -6.07
C MET A 86 3.80 -14.70 -4.96
N THR A 87 3.00 -14.31 -3.97
CA THR A 87 2.70 -15.10 -2.77
C THR A 87 1.36 -15.83 -2.90
N GLU A 88 1.33 -17.11 -2.55
CA GLU A 88 0.08 -17.85 -2.32
C GLU A 88 -0.61 -17.36 -1.04
N ILE A 89 -1.93 -17.32 -1.06
CA ILE A 89 -2.72 -16.89 0.10
C ILE A 89 -3.01 -18.09 0.99
N SER A 90 -2.49 -18.05 2.20
CA SER A 90 -2.84 -18.96 3.28
C SER A 90 -4.11 -18.44 3.96
N PHE A 91 -5.18 -19.22 3.90
CA PHE A 91 -6.51 -18.81 4.34
C PHE A 91 -7.11 -19.84 5.29
N SER A 92 -7.59 -19.38 6.45
CA SER A 92 -8.27 -20.22 7.44
C SER A 92 -9.78 -19.98 7.38
N SER A 93 -10.57 -21.05 7.27
CA SER A 93 -12.04 -20.98 7.29
C SER A 93 -12.61 -22.19 8.02
N GLY A 94 -13.43 -21.95 9.06
CA GLY A 94 -14.06 -23.03 9.82
C GLY A 94 -13.07 -24.01 10.48
N GLY A 95 -11.85 -23.55 10.81
CA GLY A 95 -10.79 -24.38 11.39
C GLY A 95 -9.91 -25.13 10.38
N ALA A 96 -10.24 -25.07 9.09
CA ALA A 96 -9.41 -25.63 8.02
C ALA A 96 -8.52 -24.56 7.40
N ASN A 97 -7.24 -24.88 7.22
CA ASN A 97 -6.28 -24.05 6.49
C ASN A 97 -6.16 -24.52 5.05
N LYS A 98 -6.17 -23.59 4.10
CA LYS A 98 -5.92 -23.85 2.69
C LYS A 98 -4.96 -22.83 2.10
N LYS A 99 -4.23 -23.25 1.07
CA LYS A 99 -3.45 -22.36 0.22
C LYS A 99 -4.21 -22.11 -1.06
N ILE A 100 -4.26 -20.86 -1.50
CA ILE A 100 -4.94 -20.42 -2.71
C ILE A 100 -3.88 -19.77 -3.60
N ALA A 101 -3.75 -20.25 -4.84
CA ALA A 101 -2.79 -19.70 -5.77
C ALA A 101 -3.21 -18.30 -6.23
N ALA A 102 -2.25 -17.45 -6.57
CA ALA A 102 -2.53 -16.10 -7.08
C ALA A 102 -3.48 -16.13 -8.29
N THR A 103 -3.32 -17.10 -9.19
CA THR A 103 -4.14 -17.26 -10.40
C THR A 103 -5.61 -17.56 -10.12
N GLU A 104 -5.94 -18.08 -8.93
CA GLU A 104 -7.31 -18.39 -8.56
C GLU A 104 -8.05 -17.19 -7.96
N ILE A 105 -7.32 -16.12 -7.61
CA ILE A 105 -7.87 -15.00 -6.85
C ILE A 105 -8.38 -13.92 -7.80
N ALA A 106 -9.65 -13.54 -7.61
CA ALA A 106 -10.25 -12.36 -8.23
C ALA A 106 -10.14 -11.15 -7.30
N SER A 107 -10.55 -11.29 -6.04
CA SER A 107 -10.40 -10.21 -5.07
C SER A 107 -10.26 -10.73 -3.64
N ILE A 108 -9.66 -9.89 -2.77
CA ILE A 108 -9.60 -10.10 -1.33
C ILE A 108 -10.04 -8.80 -0.67
N ASN A 109 -11.03 -8.85 0.21
CA ASN A 109 -11.40 -7.72 1.06
C ASN A 109 -11.04 -8.08 2.50
N PHE A 110 -10.18 -7.27 3.11
CA PHE A 110 -9.73 -7.46 4.48
C PHE A 110 -10.73 -6.84 5.44
N SER A 111 -11.08 -7.57 6.48
CA SER A 111 -12.08 -7.16 7.47
C SER A 111 -11.52 -6.23 8.54
N LYS A 112 -10.19 -6.27 8.74
CA LYS A 112 -9.45 -5.40 9.64
C LYS A 112 -8.29 -4.77 8.90
N THR A 113 -8.10 -3.47 9.13
CA THR A 113 -6.98 -2.72 8.58
C THR A 113 -6.46 -1.74 9.61
N ASP A 114 -5.17 -1.81 9.88
CA ASP A 114 -4.49 -0.87 10.75
C ASP A 114 -4.23 0.46 10.02
N ALA A 115 -4.27 1.56 10.77
CA ALA A 115 -3.79 2.85 10.27
C ALA A 115 -2.26 2.93 10.32
N PHE A 116 -1.66 3.68 9.39
CA PHE A 116 -0.25 4.04 9.46
C PHE A 116 -0.01 5.09 10.54
N SER A 117 0.89 4.83 11.48
CA SER A 117 1.37 5.80 12.47
C SER A 117 2.65 6.52 12.05
N ASN A 118 3.43 5.93 11.15
CA ASN A 118 4.75 6.39 10.69
C ASN A 118 4.85 6.43 9.14
N ASN A 119 6.02 6.82 8.64
CA ASN A 119 6.40 6.79 7.22
C ASN A 119 5.53 7.66 6.28
N LYS A 120 5.39 8.96 6.60
CA LYS A 120 4.52 9.91 5.88
C LYS A 120 5.19 11.25 5.55
N GLU A 121 6.51 11.33 5.58
CA GLU A 121 7.25 12.55 5.22
C GLU A 121 7.17 12.86 3.72
N LEU A 122 6.99 11.83 2.89
CA LEU A 122 6.80 11.94 1.45
C LEU A 122 5.43 11.44 1.04
N LYS A 123 4.90 12.06 -0.02
CA LYS A 123 3.88 11.49 -0.89
C LYS A 123 4.50 11.21 -2.25
N LEU A 124 4.47 9.96 -2.69
CA LEU A 124 4.99 9.54 -3.98
C LEU A 124 3.84 9.13 -4.89
N SER A 125 3.86 9.65 -6.12
CA SER A 125 3.03 9.21 -7.22
C SER A 125 3.93 8.69 -8.33
N LEU A 126 3.64 7.49 -8.82
CA LEU A 126 4.41 6.84 -9.88
C LEU A 126 3.67 6.94 -11.23
N LYS A 127 4.41 6.80 -12.32
CA LYS A 127 3.86 6.89 -13.70
C LYS A 127 2.86 5.78 -14.01
N ASN A 128 2.92 4.64 -13.31
CA ASN A 128 1.93 3.56 -13.44
C ASN A 128 0.62 3.84 -12.65
N GLY A 129 0.52 4.97 -11.96
CA GLY A 129 -0.64 5.35 -11.14
C GLY A 129 -0.60 4.85 -9.70
N ASP A 130 0.48 4.16 -9.29
CA ASP A 130 0.69 3.83 -7.88
C ASP A 130 0.95 5.07 -7.06
N PHE A 131 0.53 5.02 -5.81
CA PHE A 131 0.59 6.14 -4.89
C PHE A 131 0.83 5.63 -3.49
N PHE A 132 1.83 6.16 -2.79
CA PHE A 132 2.05 5.80 -1.41
C PHE A 132 2.76 6.89 -0.62
N PHE A 133 2.56 6.82 0.69
CA PHE A 133 3.34 7.57 1.66
C PHE A 133 4.62 6.81 1.98
N ALA A 134 5.70 7.55 2.23
CA ALA A 134 6.96 6.99 2.64
C ALA A 134 7.76 7.98 3.49
N ASN A 135 8.84 7.50 4.10
CA ASN A 135 9.94 8.37 4.54
C ASN A 135 11.11 8.21 3.57
N PRO A 136 11.90 9.26 3.30
CA PRO A 136 13.16 9.09 2.61
C PRO A 136 14.16 8.40 3.57
N VAL A 137 14.97 7.49 3.04
CA VAL A 137 16.11 6.95 3.80
C VAL A 137 17.28 7.94 3.75
N GLU A 138 17.41 8.64 2.64
CA GLU A 138 18.42 9.68 2.41
C GLU A 138 17.89 11.07 2.81
N LYS A 139 18.78 12.06 2.97
CA LYS A 139 18.39 13.42 3.36
C LYS A 139 18.50 14.44 2.23
N SER A 140 19.00 14.02 1.07
CA SER A 140 19.34 14.93 -0.02
C SER A 140 19.44 14.20 -1.35
N ILE A 141 19.34 14.94 -2.45
CA ILE A 141 19.58 14.46 -3.80
C ILE A 141 20.71 15.24 -4.48
N SER A 142 21.60 14.52 -5.15
CA SER A 142 22.69 15.10 -5.92
C SER A 142 22.25 15.44 -7.35
N LEU A 143 22.37 16.71 -7.72
CA LEU A 143 22.07 17.23 -9.04
C LEU A 143 23.36 17.45 -9.82
N ASN A 144 23.40 16.98 -11.06
CA ASN A 144 24.49 17.33 -11.96
C ASN A 144 24.25 18.74 -12.52
N THR A 145 25.26 19.60 -12.43
CA THR A 145 25.23 20.93 -13.07
C THR A 145 25.94 20.90 -14.42
N SER A 146 25.62 21.86 -15.29
CA SER A 146 26.31 22.05 -16.59
C SER A 146 27.81 22.34 -16.45
N LEU A 147 28.26 22.75 -15.26
CA LEU A 147 29.66 23.03 -14.93
C LEU A 147 30.41 21.79 -14.42
N GLY A 148 29.81 20.60 -14.50
CA GLY A 148 30.42 19.33 -14.08
C GLY A 148 30.49 19.10 -12.57
N SER A 149 30.18 20.10 -11.75
CA SER A 149 30.09 19.96 -10.30
C SER A 149 28.72 19.43 -9.87
N SER A 150 28.69 18.54 -8.87
CA SER A 150 27.44 18.07 -8.28
C SER A 150 26.96 19.05 -7.20
N VAL A 151 25.69 19.44 -7.25
CA VAL A 151 25.03 20.21 -6.19
C VAL A 151 24.16 19.28 -5.38
N ASN A 152 24.43 19.13 -4.09
CA ASN A 152 23.61 18.34 -3.20
C ASN A 152 22.47 19.19 -2.62
N LEU A 153 21.23 18.77 -2.84
CA LEU A 153 20.03 19.50 -2.46
C LEU A 153 19.29 18.74 -1.35
N ASN A 154 19.28 19.32 -0.15
CA ASN A 154 18.63 18.75 1.02
C ASN A 154 17.11 18.69 0.84
N TYR A 155 16.48 17.57 1.18
CA TYR A 155 15.03 17.36 1.07
C TYR A 155 14.22 18.37 1.89
N ASN A 156 14.74 18.87 3.02
CA ASN A 156 14.09 19.93 3.81
C ASN A 156 13.96 21.26 3.06
N ASN A 157 14.72 21.45 1.98
CA ASN A 157 14.67 22.65 1.13
C ASN A 157 13.86 22.43 -0.15
N ILE A 158 13.28 21.25 -0.34
CA ILE A 158 12.48 20.88 -1.50
C ILE A 158 11.02 20.77 -1.08
N LYS A 159 10.13 21.38 -1.85
CA LYS A 159 8.68 21.24 -1.71
C LYS A 159 8.17 20.05 -2.52
N SER A 160 8.60 19.96 -3.78
CA SER A 160 8.24 18.85 -4.66
C SER A 160 9.28 18.62 -5.75
N ILE A 161 9.30 17.41 -6.29
CA ILE A 161 9.99 17.05 -7.53
C ILE A 161 8.93 16.48 -8.46
N GLU A 162 8.78 17.04 -9.66
CA GLU A 162 7.74 16.67 -10.61
C GLU A 162 8.33 16.37 -11.98
N TYR A 163 7.91 15.28 -12.60
CA TYR A 163 8.31 14.92 -13.95
C TYR A 163 7.55 15.75 -14.99
N LEU A 164 8.28 16.49 -15.82
CA LEU A 164 7.75 17.28 -16.93
C LEU A 164 7.78 16.43 -18.21
N ALA A 165 6.67 15.77 -18.51
CA ALA A 165 6.58 14.83 -19.64
C ALA A 165 6.94 15.45 -21.00
N GLY A 166 6.67 16.75 -21.21
CA GLY A 166 7.00 17.45 -22.45
C GLY A 166 8.49 17.76 -22.64
N GLU A 167 9.29 17.68 -21.58
CA GLU A 167 10.71 18.07 -21.60
C GLU A 167 11.67 16.91 -21.25
N ASP A 168 11.15 15.76 -20.82
CA ASP A 168 11.92 14.64 -20.22
C ASP A 168 12.86 15.11 -19.09
N LEU A 169 12.42 16.11 -18.32
CA LEU A 169 13.14 16.71 -17.19
C LEU A 169 12.30 16.68 -15.92
N TYR A 170 12.94 16.96 -14.78
CA TYR A 170 12.27 17.10 -13.50
C TYR A 170 12.33 18.55 -13.04
N LEU A 171 11.18 19.07 -12.61
CA LEU A 171 11.06 20.36 -11.95
C LEU A 171 11.16 20.17 -10.43
N ILE A 172 12.22 20.71 -9.85
CA ILE A 172 12.47 20.70 -8.41
C ILE A 172 12.00 22.05 -7.85
N ASN A 173 10.82 22.03 -7.23
CA ASN A 173 10.26 23.19 -6.56
C ASN A 173 10.87 23.30 -5.16
N ARG A 174 11.54 24.40 -4.87
CA ARG A 174 12.19 24.63 -3.58
C ARG A 174 11.26 25.32 -2.60
N VAL A 175 11.50 25.14 -1.30
CA VAL A 175 10.80 25.89 -0.24
C VAL A 175 11.13 27.38 -0.35
N LYS A 176 12.39 27.71 -0.66
CA LYS A 176 12.87 29.08 -0.93
C LYS A 176 13.73 29.11 -2.20
N GLY A 177 13.59 30.18 -2.98
CA GLY A 177 14.30 30.39 -4.24
C GLY A 177 13.59 29.80 -5.46
N SER A 178 14.13 30.07 -6.65
CA SER A 178 13.54 29.65 -7.93
C SER A 178 13.51 28.13 -8.10
N ALA A 179 12.56 27.60 -8.87
CA ALA A 179 12.57 26.18 -9.23
C ALA A 179 13.81 25.83 -10.06
N ILE A 180 14.25 24.57 -9.97
CA ILE A 180 15.39 24.04 -10.72
C ILE A 180 14.87 22.99 -11.68
N LYS A 181 15.15 23.14 -12.98
CA LYS A 181 14.97 22.05 -13.94
C LYS A 181 16.25 21.21 -13.96
N SER A 182 16.12 19.91 -13.79
CA SER A 182 17.26 18.99 -13.76
C SER A 182 16.91 17.66 -14.41
N ASN A 183 17.92 17.03 -15.01
CA ASN A 183 17.81 15.67 -15.49
C ASN A 183 18.14 14.71 -14.34
N LEU A 184 17.11 14.04 -13.82
CA LEU A 184 17.22 12.99 -12.80
C LEU A 184 17.09 11.59 -13.38
N LYS A 185 17.11 11.45 -14.71
CA LYS A 185 17.00 10.15 -15.37
C LYS A 185 18.09 9.21 -14.89
N ASN A 186 17.73 7.98 -14.57
CA ASN A 186 18.61 6.94 -14.01
C ASN A 186 19.21 7.28 -12.63
N LYS A 187 18.79 8.38 -12.00
CA LYS A 187 19.00 8.57 -10.55
C LYS A 187 17.95 7.74 -9.83
N LYS A 188 18.21 7.49 -8.55
CA LYS A 188 17.33 6.69 -7.72
C LYS A 188 17.10 7.39 -6.39
N ILE A 189 16.01 7.05 -5.74
CA ILE A 189 15.70 7.45 -4.38
C ILE A 189 15.42 6.21 -3.54
N ILE A 190 15.99 6.17 -2.33
CA ILE A 190 15.71 5.11 -1.37
C ILE A 190 14.64 5.60 -0.40
N VAL A 191 13.52 4.87 -0.33
CA VAL A 191 12.37 5.23 0.51
C VAL A 191 11.91 4.06 1.34
N TRP A 192 11.30 4.37 2.49
CA TRP A 192 10.60 3.42 3.34
C TRP A 192 9.09 3.67 3.24
N PRO A 193 8.35 2.94 2.39
CA PRO A 193 6.91 3.08 2.26
C PRO A 193 6.18 2.76 3.57
N ALA A 194 4.99 3.32 3.75
CA ALA A 194 4.21 3.11 4.97
C ALA A 194 3.73 1.67 5.17
N ALA A 195 3.48 0.94 4.07
CA ALA A 195 2.94 -0.42 4.11
C ALA A 195 3.96 -1.53 3.80
N ALA A 196 5.18 -1.15 3.41
CA ALA A 196 6.16 -2.07 2.83
C ALA A 196 7.57 -1.83 3.39
N GLU A 197 8.48 -2.72 3.04
CA GLU A 197 9.90 -2.59 3.34
C GLU A 197 10.58 -1.51 2.49
N ILE A 198 11.81 -1.15 2.86
CA ILE A 198 12.63 -0.17 2.16
C ILE A 198 12.84 -0.61 0.71
N ILE A 199 12.66 0.34 -0.21
CA ILE A 199 12.83 0.13 -1.65
C ILE A 199 13.62 1.26 -2.28
N GLU A 200 14.27 0.92 -3.39
CA GLU A 200 14.97 1.84 -4.25
C GLU A 200 14.14 2.05 -5.52
N ILE A 201 13.83 3.31 -5.84
CA ILE A 201 12.97 3.66 -6.97
C ILE A 201 13.78 4.50 -7.95
N ASP A 202 13.82 4.07 -9.21
CA ASP A 202 14.39 4.87 -10.28
C ASP A 202 13.47 6.08 -10.56
N PHE A 203 14.06 7.27 -10.69
CA PHE A 203 13.33 8.48 -11.03
C PHE A 203 12.53 8.34 -12.31
N ASN A 204 12.97 7.50 -13.25
CA ASN A 204 12.25 7.17 -14.48
C ASN A 204 10.82 6.68 -14.22
N GLN A 205 10.55 6.08 -13.06
CA GLN A 205 9.24 5.59 -12.63
C GLN A 205 8.41 6.64 -11.87
N LEU A 206 9.06 7.70 -11.38
CA LEU A 206 8.42 8.75 -10.59
C LEU A 206 7.65 9.73 -11.48
N GLN A 207 6.41 10.02 -11.10
CA GLN A 207 5.64 11.14 -11.63
C GLN A 207 5.83 12.37 -10.74
N GLN A 208 5.72 12.20 -9.42
CA GLN A 208 5.84 13.29 -8.47
C GLN A 208 6.26 12.79 -7.08
N ILE A 209 7.11 13.56 -6.41
CA ILE A 209 7.34 13.48 -4.96
C ILE A 209 6.92 14.81 -4.35
N THR A 210 6.12 14.76 -3.29
CA THR A 210 5.86 15.92 -2.43
C THR A 210 6.46 15.68 -1.06
N PHE A 211 7.24 16.65 -0.59
CA PHE A 211 7.87 16.65 0.72
C PHE A 211 6.97 17.42 1.70
N LYS A 212 6.81 16.90 2.92
CA LYS A 212 5.99 17.52 3.96
C LYS A 212 6.79 18.50 4.81
#